data_AF-A0A0A5G7V8-F1
#
_entry.id   AF-A0A0A5G7V8-F1
#
_cell.length_a   1.000
_cell.length_b   1.000
_cell.length_c   1.000
_cell.angle_alpha   90.00
_cell.angle_beta   90.00
_cell.angle_gamma   90.00
#
_symmetry.space_group_name_H-M   'P 1'
#
loop_
_entity.id
_entity.type
_entity.pdbx_description
1 polymer ?
#
loop_
_entity_poly.entity_id
_entity_poly.type
_entity_poly.pdbx_seq_one_letter_code
_entity_poly.pdbx_strand_id
1 'polypeptide(L)'
;MEVKTSKNDFLQDKKWMSYLDYCDDFYFLLSADLRSDYYQAPYYQTDKSVGLLLKTKNTLKIHEPHTFEHTAKEHEQIHFLIGKVLSKKHVYGY
;
A
#
# COMPACT_ATOMS: atom_id res chain seq x y z
N MET A 1 -3.08 0.16 0.48
CA MET A 1 -1.93 -0.76 0.30
C MET A 1 -1.85 -1.15 -1.17
N GLU A 2 -0.65 -1.38 -1.69
CA GLU A 2 -0.42 -1.80 -3.07
C GLU A 2 0.37 -3.11 -3.08
N VAL A 3 -0.08 -4.11 -3.85
CA VAL A 3 0.55 -5.44 -3.87
C VAL A 3 1.46 -5.55 -5.08
N LYS A 4 2.74 -5.83 -4.86
CA LYS A 4 3.71 -6.06 -5.93
C LYS A 4 4.28 -7.46 -5.84
N THR A 5 4.16 -8.20 -6.94
CA THR A 5 4.56 -9.62 -7.00
C THR A 5 5.89 -9.83 -7.70
N SER A 6 6.44 -8.80 -8.35
CA SER A 6 7.73 -8.86 -9.02
C SER A 6 8.53 -7.58 -8.80
N LYS A 7 9.85 -7.69 -8.89
CA LYS A 7 10.78 -6.56 -8.80
C LYS A 7 10.47 -5.48 -9.85
N ASN A 8 10.20 -5.89 -11.09
CA ASN A 8 9.94 -4.96 -12.17
C ASN A 8 8.65 -4.16 -11.93
N ASP A 9 7.59 -4.82 -11.45
CA ASP A 9 6.32 -4.18 -11.09
C ASP A 9 6.50 -3.20 -9.92
N PHE A 10 7.32 -3.53 -8.93
CA PHE A 10 7.65 -2.62 -7.82
C PHE A 10 8.46 -1.40 -8.26
N LEU A 11 9.55 -1.59 -9.01
CA LEU A 11 10.45 -0.50 -9.41
C LEU A 11 9.86 0.45 -10.45
N GLN A 12 8.96 -0.04 -11.30
CA GLN A 12 8.32 0.77 -12.34
C GLN A 12 7.06 1.49 -11.85
N ASP A 13 6.58 1.16 -10.65
CA ASP A 13 5.42 1.86 -10.09
C ASP A 13 5.82 3.27 -9.68
N LYS A 14 5.42 4.23 -10.50
CA LYS A 14 5.46 5.67 -10.20
C LYS A 14 4.09 6.23 -9.87
N LYS A 15 3.03 5.43 -10.05
CA LYS A 15 1.64 5.85 -9.85
C LYS A 15 1.25 5.80 -8.39
N TRP A 16 1.95 5.03 -7.57
CA TRP A 16 1.64 4.93 -6.13
C TRP A 16 1.56 6.28 -5.41
N MET A 17 2.34 7.29 -5.84
CA MET A 17 2.27 8.64 -5.26
C MET A 17 0.89 9.30 -5.41
N SER A 18 0.17 9.00 -6.51
CA SER A 18 -1.20 9.48 -6.70
C SER A 18 -2.20 8.83 -5.75
N TYR A 19 -1.86 7.68 -5.15
CA TYR A 19 -2.72 7.02 -4.17
C TYR A 19 -2.69 7.70 -2.80
N LEU A 20 -1.66 8.51 -2.52
CA LEU A 20 -1.54 9.26 -1.26
C LEU A 20 -2.69 10.26 -1.05
N ASP A 21 -3.34 10.71 -2.12
CA ASP A 21 -4.52 11.57 -2.01
C ASP A 21 -5.74 10.84 -1.41
N TYR A 22 -5.70 9.50 -1.38
CA TYR A 22 -6.82 8.63 -0.98
C TYR A 22 -6.55 7.80 0.27
N CYS A 23 -5.39 7.94 0.91
CA CYS A 23 -5.06 7.23 2.14
C CYS A 23 -4.30 8.12 3.12
N ASP A 24 -4.36 7.78 4.41
CA ASP A 24 -3.54 8.39 5.46
C ASP A 24 -2.25 7.58 5.69
N ASP A 25 -2.29 6.29 5.38
CA ASP A 25 -1.14 5.40 5.45
C ASP A 25 -0.98 4.61 4.15
N PHE A 26 0.25 4.59 3.64
CA PHE A 26 0.58 3.82 2.45
C PHE A 26 1.57 2.70 2.75
N TYR A 27 1.22 1.49 2.31
CA TYR A 27 2.03 0.27 2.46
C TYR A 27 2.20 -0.46 1.14
N PHE A 28 3.43 -0.84 0.81
CA PHE A 28 3.73 -1.85 -0.20
C PHE A 28 3.66 -3.25 0.42
N LEU A 29 2.90 -4.14 -0.21
CA LEU A 29 2.89 -5.56 0.12
C LEU A 29 3.80 -6.32 -0.84
N LEU A 30 4.92 -6.83 -0.32
CA LEU A 30 5.93 -7.57 -1.08
C LEU A 30 6.04 -9.03 -0.61
N SER A 31 6.54 -9.89 -1.50
CA SER A 31 7.07 -11.20 -1.09
C SER A 31 8.39 -11.03 -0.33
N ALA A 32 8.74 -12.02 0.49
CA ALA A 32 9.97 -11.99 1.27
C ALA A 32 11.24 -11.81 0.41
N ASP A 33 11.24 -12.34 -0.81
CA ASP A 33 12.36 -12.26 -1.75
C ASP A 33 12.63 -10.84 -2.23
N LEU A 34 11.59 -10.01 -2.33
CA LEU A 34 11.66 -8.62 -2.79
C LEU A 34 11.96 -7.63 -1.66
N ARG A 35 12.14 -8.12 -0.42
CA ARG A 35 12.45 -7.27 0.73
C ARG A 35 13.73 -6.46 0.51
N SER A 36 14.74 -7.06 -0.10
CA SER A 36 16.02 -6.38 -0.36
C SER A 36 15.88 -5.26 -1.39
N ASP A 37 14.95 -5.39 -2.34
CA ASP A 37 14.67 -4.38 -3.35
C ASP A 37 13.99 -3.14 -2.75
N TYR A 38 13.19 -3.33 -1.70
CA TYR A 38 12.57 -2.21 -0.97
C TYR A 38 13.62 -1.25 -0.40
N TYR A 39 14.66 -1.77 0.26
CA TYR A 39 15.72 -0.93 0.83
C TYR A 39 16.62 -0.25 -0.22
N GLN A 40 16.60 -0.76 -1.45
CA GLN A 40 17.32 -0.16 -2.59
C GLN A 40 16.47 0.84 -3.36
N ALA A 41 15.18 0.95 -3.04
CA ALA A 41 14.27 1.82 -3.75
C ALA A 41 14.57 3.29 -3.44
N PRO A 42 14.44 4.20 -4.42
CA PRO A 42 14.78 5.62 -4.24
C PRO A 42 13.87 6.36 -3.25
N TYR A 43 12.71 5.79 -2.92
CA TYR A 43 11.76 6.31 -1.94
C TYR A 43 11.96 5.76 -0.53
N TYR A 44 12.88 4.81 -0.33
CA TYR A 44 13.30 4.45 1.02
C TYR A 44 14.25 5.52 1.54
N GLN A 45 13.78 6.32 2.49
CA GLN A 45 14.60 7.24 3.27
C GLN A 45 14.42 6.90 4.74
N THR A 46 15.52 6.87 5.50
CA THR A 46 15.52 6.51 6.92
C THR A 46 14.49 7.30 7.74
N ASP A 47 14.25 8.56 7.36
CA ASP A 47 13.33 9.45 8.09
C ASP A 47 11.92 9.52 7.48
N LYS A 48 11.76 9.18 6.19
CA LYS A 48 10.48 9.30 5.45
C LYS A 48 10.33 8.13 4.49
N SER A 49 9.68 7.08 4.96
CA SER A 49 9.48 5.86 4.18
C SER A 49 8.01 5.50 4.06
N VAL A 50 7.67 4.92 2.91
CA VAL A 50 6.43 4.19 2.70
C VAL A 50 6.45 2.91 3.53
N GLY A 51 5.34 2.50 4.10
CA GLY A 51 5.31 1.29 4.92
C GLY A 51 5.59 0.03 4.09
N LEU A 52 6.17 -0.99 4.73
CA LEU A 52 6.42 -2.31 4.13
C LEU A 52 5.62 -3.38 4.87
N LEU A 53 4.78 -4.07 4.11
CA LEU A 53 4.12 -5.31 4.52
C LEU A 53 4.82 -6.48 3.83
N LEU A 54 5.13 -7.53 4.60
CA LEU A 54 5.63 -8.78 4.05
C LEU A 54 4.57 -9.87 4.16
N LYS A 55 4.28 -10.52 3.04
CA LYS A 55 3.45 -11.72 3.02
C LYS A 55 4.26 -12.90 3.55
N THR A 56 3.88 -13.40 4.72
CA THR A 56 4.25 -14.72 5.21
C THR A 56 3.14 -15.71 4.82
N LYS A 57 3.44 -17.01 4.69
CA LYS A 57 2.53 -18.08 4.20
C LYS A 57 1.03 -17.79 4.32
N ASN A 58 0.53 -17.51 5.53
CA ASN A 58 -0.88 -17.21 5.80
C ASN A 58 -1.10 -15.89 6.56
N THR A 59 -0.06 -15.06 6.72
CA THR A 59 -0.15 -13.84 7.55
C THR A 59 0.54 -12.67 6.87
N LEU A 60 0.05 -11.47 7.14
CA LEU A 60 0.69 -10.22 6.75
C LEU A 60 1.33 -9.63 8.00
N LYS A 61 2.59 -9.22 7.89
CA LYS A 61 3.31 -8.54 8.98
C LYS A 61 3.82 -7.19 8.48
N ILE A 62 3.63 -6.17 9.31
CA ILE A 62 4.28 -4.87 9.12
C ILE A 62 5.75 -5.08 9.44
N HIS A 63 6.60 -4.82 8.46
CA HIS A 63 8.04 -4.91 8.57
C HIS A 63 8.65 -3.52 8.77
N GLU A 64 8.21 -2.54 7.98
CA GLU A 64 8.55 -1.13 8.17
C GLU A 64 7.24 -0.35 8.33
N PRO A 65 7.09 0.47 9.39
CA PRO A 65 5.92 1.32 9.52
C PRO A 65 5.93 2.41 8.46
N HIS A 66 4.75 2.93 8.14
CA HIS A 66 4.64 4.18 7.41
C HIS A 66 5.08 5.34 8.31
N THR A 67 6.01 6.19 7.86
CA THR A 67 6.61 7.22 8.75
C THR A 67 6.40 8.66 8.31
N PHE A 68 6.01 8.93 7.07
CA PHE A 68 5.84 10.31 6.63
C PHE A 68 4.41 10.80 6.83
N GLU A 69 4.25 12.03 7.31
CA GLU A 69 2.92 12.60 7.52
C GLU A 69 2.26 12.94 6.18
N HIS A 70 1.11 12.34 5.92
CA HIS A 70 0.17 12.75 4.89
C HIS A 70 -1.26 12.44 5.35
N THR A 71 -2.24 12.96 4.64
CA THR A 71 -3.65 12.83 5.00
C THR A 71 -4.47 12.82 3.72
N ALA A 72 -5.46 11.94 3.65
CA ALA A 72 -6.33 11.85 2.48
C ALA A 72 -7.15 13.14 2.31
N LYS A 73 -7.44 13.52 1.06
CA LYS A 73 -8.15 14.79 0.77
C LYS A 73 -9.66 14.73 1.00
N GLU A 74 -10.27 13.55 0.91
CA GLU A 74 -11.74 13.38 0.86
C GLU A 74 -12.25 12.17 1.69
N HIS A 75 -11.96 12.11 2.99
CA HIS A 75 -12.28 10.93 3.83
C HIS A 75 -13.74 10.47 3.75
N GLU A 76 -14.71 11.38 3.83
CA GLU A 76 -16.14 11.01 3.82
C GLU A 76 -16.55 10.34 2.52
N GLN A 77 -16.09 10.89 1.38
CA GLN A 77 -16.37 10.33 0.07
C GLN A 77 -15.69 8.97 -0.11
N ILE A 78 -14.43 8.84 0.34
CA ILE A 78 -13.70 7.58 0.30
C ILE A 78 -14.42 6.51 1.13
N HIS A 79 -14.85 6.84 2.36
CA HIS A 79 -15.58 5.92 3.23
C HIS A 79 -16.92 5.47 2.61
N PHE A 80 -17.68 6.42 2.04
CA PHE A 80 -18.92 6.11 1.34
C PHE A 80 -18.69 5.17 0.14
N LEU A 81 -17.66 5.43 -0.67
CA LEU A 81 -17.31 4.60 -1.82
C LEU A 81 -16.89 3.18 -1.39
N ILE A 82 -16.07 3.05 -0.35
CA ILE A 82 -15.71 1.75 0.23
C ILE A 82 -16.97 1.00 0.67
N GLY A 83 -17.85 1.64 1.44
CA GLY A 83 -19.09 1.02 1.92
C GLY A 83 -20.02 0.58 0.78
N LYS A 84 -20.12 1.39 -0.28
CA LYS A 84 -20.88 1.08 -1.49
C LYS A 84 -20.32 -0.13 -2.23
N VAL A 85 -19.01 -0.22 -2.41
CA VAL A 85 -18.36 -1.34 -3.10
C VAL A 85 -18.49 -2.62 -2.29
N LEU A 86 -18.25 -2.57 -0.97
CA LEU A 86 -18.39 -3.74 -0.09
C LEU A 86 -19.84 -4.25 -0.06
N SER A 87 -20.82 -3.35 0.05
CA SER A 87 -22.24 -3.71 0.03
C SER A 87 -22.63 -4.38 -1.30
N LYS A 88 -22.18 -3.83 -2.43
CA LYS A 88 -22.42 -4.44 -3.74
C LYS A 88 -21.80 -5.84 -3.85
N LYS A 89 -20.56 -6.01 -3.39
CA LYS A 89 -19.89 -7.31 -3.39
C LYS A 89 -20.61 -8.33 -2.51
N HIS A 90 -21.08 -7.91 -1.34
CA HIS A 90 -21.83 -8.78 -0.43
C HIS A 90 -23.18 -9.22 -1.02
N VAL A 91 -23.92 -8.32 -1.66
CA VAL A 91 -25.26 -8.61 -2.21
C VAL A 91 -25.17 -9.37 -3.54
N TYR A 92 -24.22 -9.02 -4.42
CA TYR A 92 -24.18 -9.51 -5.80
C TYR A 92 -23.03 -10.49 -6.10
N GLY A 93 -22.08 -10.70 -5.19
CA GLY A 93 -21.03 -11.72 -5.31
C GLY A 93 -19.89 -11.44 -6.31
N TYR A 94 -19.81 -10.24 -6.90
CA TYR A 94 -18.70 -9.84 -7.79
C TYR A 94 -17.46 -9.39 -7.01
#